data_AF-A0A4R4PLR8-F1
#
_entry.id   AF-A0A4R4PLR8-F1
#
_cell.length_a   1.000
_cell.length_b   1.000
_cell.length_c   1.000
_cell.angle_alpha   90.00
_cell.angle_beta   90.00
_cell.angle_gamma   90.00
#
_symmetry.space_group_name_H-M   'P 1'
#
loop_
_entity.id
_entity.type
_entity.pdbx_description
1 polymer ?
#
loop_
_entity_poly.entity_id
_entity_poly.type
_entity_poly.pdbx_seq_one_letter_code
_entity_poly.pdbx_strand_id
1 'polypeptide(L)'
;MGIANCNWSTKGYLLVENLAAMLTTSTYVPADSSHEIHMANALTAAHRSFVKPLRFDATDAVFPDFVLTDDPSGLIHIEVYGLTSLGSYRERKLKGDSTTAPTASR
;
A
#
# COMPACT_ATOMS: atom_id res chain seq x y z
N MET A 1 3.20 13.32 0.22
CA MET A 1 3.20 13.92 -1.15
C MET A 1 1.86 14.59 -1.38
N GLY A 2 1.80 15.67 -2.17
CA GLY A 2 0.54 16.37 -2.41
C GLY A 2 0.58 17.26 -3.64
N ILE A 3 -0.60 17.62 -4.11
CA ILE A 3 -0.82 18.57 -5.21
C ILE A 3 -1.64 19.73 -4.68
N ALA A 4 -1.28 20.94 -5.11
CA ALA A 4 -2.00 22.15 -4.75
C ALA A 4 -2.30 22.96 -6.02
N ASN A 5 -3.56 23.39 -6.16
CA ASN A 5 -3.92 24.40 -7.13
C ASN A 5 -3.79 25.77 -6.46
N CYS A 6 -2.93 26.61 -7.03
CA CYS A 6 -2.60 27.90 -6.46
C CYS A 6 -2.74 29.01 -7.51
N ASN A 7 -3.22 30.17 -7.07
CA ASN A 7 -3.27 31.39 -7.86
C ASN A 7 -2.49 32.52 -7.18
N TRP A 8 -2.26 33.61 -7.91
CA TRP A 8 -1.66 34.82 -7.36
C TRP A 8 -2.73 35.87 -7.05
N SER A 9 -2.67 36.42 -5.84
CA SER A 9 -3.43 37.60 -5.46
C SER A 9 -2.89 38.85 -6.17
N THR A 10 -3.76 39.84 -6.40
CA THR A 10 -3.40 41.18 -6.90
C THR A 10 -2.42 41.93 -5.98
N LYS A 11 -2.29 41.53 -4.72
CA LYS A 11 -1.32 42.06 -3.76
C LYS A 11 -0.02 41.23 -3.67
N GLY A 12 0.15 40.21 -4.52
CA GLY A 12 1.37 39.39 -4.60
C GLY A 12 1.43 38.19 -3.66
N TYR A 13 0.33 37.82 -3.00
CA TYR A 13 0.26 36.61 -2.17
C TYR A 13 -0.08 35.37 -3.00
N LEU A 14 0.47 34.21 -2.61
CA LEU A 14 0.05 32.91 -3.15
C LEU A 14 -1.23 32.48 -2.43
N LEU A 15 -2.33 32.28 -3.17
CA LEU A 15 -3.55 31.72 -2.63
C LEU A 15 -3.65 30.26 -3.05
N VAL A 16 -3.85 29.38 -2.07
CA VAL A 16 -4.10 27.95 -2.31
C VAL A 16 -5.60 27.75 -2.38
N GLU A 17 -6.11 27.41 -3.56
CA GLU A 17 -7.55 27.18 -3.76
C GLU A 17 -7.94 25.76 -3.38
N ASN A 18 -7.11 24.79 -3.75
CA ASN A 18 -7.36 23.36 -3.48
C ASN A 18 -6.05 22.69 -3.09
N LEU A 19 -6.11 21.77 -2.13
CA LEU A 19 -4.99 20.96 -1.68
C LEU A 19 -5.42 19.51 -1.51
N ALA A 20 -4.70 18.59 -2.14
CA ALA A 20 -4.80 17.17 -1.87
C ALA A 20 -3.44 16.67 -1.37
N ALA A 21 -3.45 15.94 -0.26
CA ALA A 21 -2.24 15.41 0.37
C ALA A 21 -2.44 13.95 0.76
N MET A 22 -1.37 13.17 0.63
CA MET A 22 -1.31 11.77 1.00
C MET A 22 -0.06 11.51 1.85
N LEU A 23 -0.21 10.59 2.80
CA LEU A 23 0.88 10.11 3.64
C LEU A 23 1.94 9.45 2.76
N THR A 24 3.22 9.68 3.04
CA THR A 24 4.31 9.11 2.24
C THR A 24 5.44 8.57 3.10
N THR A 25 6.06 7.49 2.63
CA THR A 25 7.29 6.91 3.20
C THR A 25 8.47 7.89 3.07
N SER A 26 9.59 7.56 3.70
CA SER A 26 10.84 8.34 3.58
C SER A 26 11.37 8.43 2.13
N THR A 27 10.95 7.49 1.28
CA THR A 27 11.28 7.42 -0.14
C THR A 27 10.18 7.99 -1.06
N TYR A 28 9.24 8.77 -0.49
CA TYR A 28 8.11 9.40 -1.19
C TYR A 28 7.11 8.43 -1.82
N VAL A 29 7.06 7.17 -1.37
CA VAL A 29 6.04 6.21 -1.81
C VAL A 29 4.72 6.51 -1.08
N PRO A 30 3.59 6.66 -1.79
CA PRO A 30 2.29 6.87 -1.16
C PRO A 30 1.88 5.73 -0.22
N ALA A 31 1.30 6.07 0.93
CA ALA A 31 0.76 5.11 1.89
C ALA A 31 -0.65 5.48 2.36
N ASP A 32 -1.49 4.48 2.53
CA ASP A 32 -2.88 4.62 2.98
C ASP A 32 -2.98 4.55 4.51
N SER A 33 -1.95 4.04 5.18
CA SER A 33 -1.87 3.93 6.64
C SER A 33 -0.48 4.23 7.23
N SER A 34 -0.44 4.62 8.51
CA SER A 34 0.83 4.78 9.25
C SER A 34 1.60 3.46 9.41
N HIS A 35 0.89 2.33 9.45
CA HIS A 35 1.50 1.00 9.55
C HIS A 35 2.26 0.65 8.27
N GLU A 36 1.72 0.97 7.09
CA GLU A 36 2.44 0.83 5.83
C GLU A 36 3.71 1.68 5.80
N ILE A 37 3.67 2.89 6.35
CA ILE A 37 4.87 3.73 6.44
C ILE A 37 5.93 3.10 7.34
N HIS A 38 5.53 2.63 8.52
CA HIS A 38 6.47 1.97 9.42
C HIS A 38 7.10 0.74 8.76
N MET A 39 6.30 -0.08 8.07
CA MET A 39 6.78 -1.24 7.32
C MET A 39 7.76 -0.84 6.21
N ALA A 40 7.37 0.09 5.33
CA ALA A 40 8.20 0.51 4.20
C ALA A 40 9.53 1.13 4.67
N ASN A 41 9.48 1.95 5.72
CA ASN A 41 10.67 2.54 6.31
C ASN A 41 11.58 1.46 6.93
N ALA A 42 11.00 0.46 7.59
CA ALA A 42 11.76 -0.67 8.15
C ALA A 42 12.42 -1.51 7.06
N LEU A 43 11.71 -1.83 5.97
CA LEU A 43 12.27 -2.56 4.82
C LEU A 43 13.40 -1.77 4.14
N THR A 44 13.21 -0.45 4.00
CA THR A 44 14.23 0.45 3.45
C THR A 44 15.48 0.49 4.34
N ALA A 45 15.30 0.61 5.66
CA ALA A 45 16.40 0.60 6.63
C ALA A 45 17.13 -0.75 6.67
N ALA A 46 16.42 -1.85 6.40
CA ALA A 46 16.99 -3.18 6.26
C ALA A 46 17.62 -3.44 4.88
N HIS A 47 17.66 -2.44 3.99
CA HIS A 47 18.15 -2.55 2.62
C HIS A 47 17.53 -3.70 1.81
N ARG A 48 16.27 -4.03 2.08
CA ARG A 48 15.53 -5.06 1.34
C ARG A 48 15.03 -4.49 0.01
N SER A 49 15.01 -5.32 -1.03
CA SER A 49 14.34 -4.96 -2.29
C SER A 49 12.87 -5.34 -2.22
N PHE A 50 11.99 -4.36 -2.41
CA PHE A 50 10.55 -4.57 -2.37
C PHE A 50 9.81 -3.67 -3.35
N VAL A 51 8.62 -4.10 -3.75
CA VAL A 51 7.67 -3.37 -4.58
C VAL A 51 6.38 -3.18 -3.79
N LYS A 52 5.84 -1.96 -3.80
CA LYS A 52 4.48 -1.68 -3.32
C LYS A 52 3.55 -1.53 -4.53
N PRO A 53 2.70 -2.52 -4.84
CA PRO A 53 1.79 -2.44 -5.97
C PRO A 53 0.82 -1.27 -5.79
N LEU A 54 0.69 -0.42 -6.81
CA LEU A 54 -0.33 0.62 -6.80
C LEU A 54 -1.67 -0.02 -7.15
N ARG A 55 -2.68 0.17 -6.29
CA ARG A 55 -4.05 -0.36 -6.53
C ARG A 55 -4.74 0.27 -7.75
N PHE A 56 -4.14 1.25 -8.39
CA PHE A 56 -4.71 1.96 -9.54
C PHE A 56 -4.57 1.20 -10.88
N ASP A 57 -3.69 0.20 -10.98
CA ASP A 57 -3.35 -0.45 -12.25
C ASP A 57 -4.16 -1.73 -12.56
N ALA A 58 -4.95 -2.27 -11.63
CA ALA A 58 -5.89 -3.35 -11.94
C ALA A 58 -7.12 -3.35 -11.01
N THR A 59 -8.30 -3.35 -11.62
CA THR A 59 -9.59 -3.32 -10.91
C THR A 59 -9.97 -4.64 -10.25
N ASP A 60 -9.39 -5.77 -10.69
CA ASP A 60 -9.83 -7.13 -10.30
C ASP A 60 -8.73 -8.01 -9.65
N ALA A 61 -7.51 -7.49 -9.47
CA ALA A 61 -6.41 -8.27 -8.85
C ALA A 61 -6.24 -7.92 -7.36
N VAL A 62 -6.24 -8.96 -6.51
CA VAL A 62 -5.88 -8.81 -5.10
C VAL A 62 -4.36 -8.67 -5.02
N PHE A 63 -3.88 -7.43 -4.97
CA PHE A 63 -2.47 -7.16 -4.72
C PHE A 63 -2.17 -7.09 -3.23
N PRO A 64 -1.08 -7.73 -2.78
CA PRO A 64 -0.58 -7.56 -1.43
C PRO A 64 -0.04 -6.14 -1.23
N ASP A 65 0.02 -5.68 0.03
CA ASP A 65 0.50 -4.32 0.34
C ASP A 65 1.99 -4.14 0.02
N PHE A 66 2.81 -5.20 0.19
CA PHE A 66 4.21 -5.22 -0.20
C PHE A 66 4.60 -6.58 -0.79
N VAL A 67 5.54 -6.55 -1.75
CA VAL A 67 6.16 -7.74 -2.33
C VAL A 67 7.67 -7.62 -2.18
N LEU A 68 8.31 -8.52 -1.43
CA LEU A 68 9.77 -8.62 -1.43
C LEU A 68 10.23 -9.33 -2.70
N THR A 69 11.28 -8.79 -3.33
CA THR A 69 11.81 -9.27 -4.61
C THR A 69 13.23 -9.79 -4.52
N ASP A 70 13.83 -9.73 -3.33
CA ASP A 70 15.22 -10.10 -3.06
C ASP A 70 15.41 -11.53 -2.55
N ASP A 71 14.33 -12.30 -2.38
CA ASP A 71 14.44 -13.68 -1.90
C ASP A 71 14.70 -14.65 -3.07
N PRO A 72 15.75 -15.49 -3.00
CA PRO A 72 16.06 -16.44 -4.06
C PRO A 72 15.01 -17.56 -4.20
N SER A 73 14.15 -17.77 -3.20
CA SER A 73 13.03 -18.72 -3.27
C SER A 73 11.80 -18.17 -4.00
N GLY A 74 11.78 -16.88 -4.33
CA GLY A 74 10.72 -16.24 -5.10
C GLY A 74 10.15 -14.98 -4.45
N LEU A 75 9.01 -14.51 -4.98
CA LEU A 75 8.34 -13.31 -4.47
C LEU A 75 7.65 -13.59 -3.13
N ILE A 76 7.92 -12.77 -2.11
CA ILE A 76 7.30 -12.89 -0.78
C ILE A 76 6.27 -11.78 -0.61
N HIS A 77 5.02 -12.15 -0.36
CA HIS A 77 3.92 -11.21 -0.15
C HIS A 77 3.75 -10.87 1.33
N ILE A 78 3.63 -9.58 1.64
CA ILE A 78 3.41 -9.05 2.98
C ILE A 78 2.13 -8.22 2.97
N GLU A 79 1.25 -8.53 3.91
CA GLU A 79 0.01 -7.79 4.15
C GLU A 79 0.13 -7.02 5.46
N VAL A 80 -0.22 -5.73 5.45
CA VAL A 80 -0.13 -4.88 6.63
C VAL A 80 -1.53 -4.63 7.19
N TYR A 81 -1.92 -5.44 8.17
CA TYR A 81 -3.24 -5.32 8.80
C TYR A 81 -3.26 -4.22 9.86
N GLY A 82 -3.92 -3.11 9.57
CA GLY A 82 -4.40 -2.17 10.60
C GLY A 82 -5.71 -2.63 11.27
N LEU A 83 -6.14 -1.92 12.32
CA LEU A 83 -7.39 -2.19 13.06
C LEU A 83 -8.66 -2.10 12.18
N THR A 84 -8.70 -1.17 11.23
CA THR A 84 -9.86 -0.93 10.34
C THR A 84 -9.99 -2.00 9.24
N SER A 85 -8.87 -2.61 8.85
CA SER A 85 -8.76 -3.62 7.78
C SER A 85 -9.15 -5.03 8.22
N LEU A 86 -9.22 -5.31 9.53
CA LEU A 86 -9.57 -6.65 10.05
C LEU A 86 -11.05 -7.03 9.81
N GLY A 87 -11.96 -6.05 9.80
CA GLY A 87 -13.41 -6.29 9.66
C GLY A 87 -13.81 -6.66 8.23
N SER A 88 -13.49 -5.82 7.26
CA SER A 88 -13.88 -5.99 5.85
C SER A 88 -13.06 -7.06 5.09
N TYR A 89 -11.93 -7.50 5.65
CA TYR A 89 -11.07 -8.52 5.04
C TYR A 89 -11.44 -9.95 5.46
N ARG A 90 -11.84 -10.19 6.73
CA ARG A 90 -12.34 -11.51 7.17
C ARG A 90 -13.51 -11.97 6.31
N GLU A 91 -14.42 -11.06 5.98
CA GLU A 91 -15.59 -11.34 5.15
C GLU A 91 -15.23 -11.64 3.68
N ARG A 92 -14.17 -11.03 3.15
CA ARG A 92 -13.71 -11.26 1.76
C ARG A 92 -12.87 -12.53 1.61
N LYS A 93 -12.02 -12.86 2.59
CA LYS A 93 -11.25 -14.12 2.59
C LYS A 93 -12.17 -15.34 2.71
N LEU A 94 -13.22 -15.25 3.54
CA LEU A 94 -14.25 -16.29 3.63
C LEU A 94 -14.98 -16.56 2.30
N LYS A 95 -15.00 -15.57 1.39
CA LYS A 95 -15.68 -15.69 0.10
C LYS A 95 -14.75 -16.12 -1.04
N GLY A 96 -13.43 -16.04 -0.87
CA GLY A 96 -12.43 -16.29 -1.92
C GLY A 96 -11.60 -17.56 -1.77
N ASP A 97 -11.72 -18.31 -0.67
CA ASP A 97 -10.91 -19.50 -0.39
C ASP A 97 -11.71 -20.80 -0.59
N SER A 98 -12.20 -21.03 -1.82
CA SER A 98 -12.85 -22.29 -2.23
C SER A 98 -12.01 -23.11 -3.22
N THR A 99 -10.71 -22.85 -3.35
CA THR A 99 -9.85 -23.67 -4.22
C THR A 99 -8.41 -23.75 -3.71
N THR A 100 -8.18 -24.46 -2.61
CA THR A 100 -7.05 -25.42 -2.53
C THR A 100 -7.34 -26.46 -1.44
N ALA A 101 -7.98 -27.57 -1.83
CA ALA A 101 -8.00 -28.77 -1.02
C ALA A 101 -6.69 -29.53 -1.21
N PRO A 102 -6.01 -30.00 -0.14
CA PRO A 102 -5.18 -31.19 -0.24
C PRO A 102 -6.08 -32.40 0.01
N THR A 103 -6.38 -33.10 -1.08
CA THR A 103 -6.83 -34.49 -1.09
C THR A 103 -5.72 -35.44 -0.63
N ALA A 104 -6.15 -36.56 -0.02
CA ALA A 104 -5.43 -37.79 0.37
C ALA A 104 -4.70 -37.73 1.73
N SER A 105 -5.12 -38.44 2.79
CA SER A 105 -5.42 -39.88 2.94
C SER A 105 -4.26 -40.81 2.59
N ARG A 106 -3.45 -41.16 3.60
CA ARG A 106 -3.37 -42.50 4.22
C ARG A 106 -2.30 -42.54 5.30
#